data_AF-A0A317MUN0-F1
#
_entry.id   AF-A0A317MUN0-F1
#
_cell.length_a   1.000
_cell.length_b   1.000
_cell.length_c   1.000
_cell.angle_alpha   90.00
_cell.angle_beta   90.00
_cell.angle_gamma   90.00
#
_symmetry.space_group_name_H-M   'P 1'
#
loop_
_entity.id
_entity.type
_entity.pdbx_description
1 polymer ?
#
loop_
_entity_poly.entity_id
_entity_poly.type
_entity_poly.pdbx_seq_one_letter_code
_entity_poly.pdbx_strand_id
1 'polypeptide(L)'
;MSPFRPLLLLPWLFALPAFAAPPTLKATACAGRHEDCRVSRVLAAGKADDGTPLSIAEIALGLDDKADDAPEEGCRNEDGSLDGGREWWLLAGSRAPQHLFSLCNDGYGASGVGADEIVAGANRLTHRQLGGSAWRWETERSVSLQPLRPVHSSSCSFNTVQEGSGTRQWIDHAKLRIRRLAMVPASEQQAGELGLGCPDENTGWQAQPAPGLVAALQLPRIDPAAGDAVPARGQTLGSCALALNGNGEPGFRVYGEADSERDSEVRLLLAGDRTLLVQVRDSHPDATPADSWVQHDHLEFWLGLGTAPDANSRLSSKQPAQLGVTLDGQVWRGYGKAPLPKVERWTAHDENGRALTVLRLDWKQAIADAGLVAVWSQAVNGRQQRLVATTAIVGNRPLALPPAQAIPGLRCRLHDGRLDAGSDGGDPFAE
;
A
#
# COMPACT_ATOMS: atom_id res chain seq x y z
N MET A 1 -34.71 -25.90 84.05
CA MET A 1 -35.48 -26.05 82.80
C MET A 1 -35.25 -24.80 81.97
N SER A 2 -34.32 -24.87 81.02
CA SER A 2 -33.89 -23.72 80.20
C SER A 2 -34.79 -23.55 78.98
N PRO A 3 -35.15 -22.32 78.58
CA PRO A 3 -36.02 -22.09 77.43
C PRO A 3 -35.23 -22.12 76.12
N PHE A 4 -35.81 -22.78 75.11
CA PHE A 4 -35.38 -22.79 73.72
C PHE A 4 -35.55 -21.39 73.10
N ARG A 5 -34.50 -20.88 72.44
CA ARG A 5 -34.57 -19.72 71.54
C ARG A 5 -34.58 -20.24 70.08
N PRO A 6 -35.53 -19.79 69.22
CA PRO A 6 -35.49 -20.14 67.81
C PRO A 6 -34.52 -19.23 67.06
N LEU A 7 -33.70 -19.84 66.21
CA LEU A 7 -32.77 -19.17 65.31
C LEU A 7 -33.55 -18.69 64.08
N LEU A 8 -33.66 -17.37 63.88
CA LEU A 8 -34.20 -16.77 62.65
C LEU A 8 -33.13 -16.81 61.54
N LEU A 9 -33.40 -17.58 60.48
CA LEU A 9 -32.64 -17.53 59.23
C LEU A 9 -33.18 -16.37 58.37
N LEU A 10 -32.37 -15.32 58.20
CA LEU A 10 -32.61 -14.29 57.19
C LEU A 10 -32.13 -14.77 55.82
N PRO A 11 -32.94 -14.68 54.76
CA PRO A 11 -32.48 -14.98 53.41
C PRO A 11 -31.61 -13.82 52.91
N TRP A 12 -30.35 -14.10 52.59
CA TRP A 12 -29.51 -13.19 51.84
C TRP A 12 -30.01 -13.13 50.39
N LEU A 13 -30.74 -12.06 50.07
CA LEU A 13 -31.03 -11.68 48.69
C LEU A 13 -29.71 -11.25 48.03
N PHE A 14 -29.11 -12.15 47.25
CA PHE A 14 -28.05 -11.78 46.31
C PHE A 14 -28.66 -10.87 45.23
N ALA A 15 -28.38 -9.58 45.31
CA ALA A 15 -28.63 -8.66 44.20
C ALA A 15 -27.72 -9.07 43.05
N LEU A 16 -28.29 -9.62 41.98
CA LEU A 16 -27.58 -9.78 40.72
C LEU A 16 -27.14 -8.39 40.23
N PRO A 17 -25.88 -8.21 39.80
CA PRO A 17 -25.46 -6.95 39.21
C PRO A 17 -26.36 -6.66 38.02
N ALA A 18 -26.99 -5.48 38.02
CA ALA A 18 -27.72 -5.00 36.86
C ALA A 18 -26.72 -4.87 35.71
N PHE A 19 -26.82 -5.75 34.72
CA PHE A 19 -26.11 -5.60 33.46
C PHE A 19 -26.66 -4.32 32.80
N ALA A 20 -25.90 -3.22 32.91
CA ALA A 20 -26.18 -2.03 32.16
C ALA A 20 -26.24 -2.40 30.68
N ALA A 21 -27.33 -2.02 30.00
CA ALA A 21 -27.40 -2.17 28.55
C ALA A 21 -26.19 -1.45 27.93
N PRO A 22 -25.53 -2.04 26.92
CA PRO A 22 -24.42 -1.37 26.25
C PRO A 22 -24.85 0.02 25.77
N PRO A 23 -23.99 1.04 25.88
CA PRO A 23 -24.36 2.41 25.53
C PRO A 23 -24.81 2.47 24.08
N THR A 24 -25.87 3.27 23.82
CA THR A 24 -26.35 3.48 22.45
C THR A 24 -25.30 4.20 21.63
N LEU A 25 -25.37 4.09 20.30
CA LEU A 25 -24.49 4.86 19.40
C LEU A 25 -24.50 6.35 19.75
N LYS A 26 -25.68 6.97 19.89
CA LYS A 26 -25.77 8.40 20.23
C LYS A 26 -25.15 8.69 21.59
N ALA A 27 -25.40 7.85 22.60
CA ALA A 27 -24.81 8.04 23.92
C ALA A 27 -23.29 7.88 23.93
N THR A 28 -22.72 7.15 22.97
CA THR A 28 -21.27 6.96 22.81
C THR A 28 -20.66 8.09 21.98
N ALA A 29 -21.15 8.30 20.75
CA ALA A 29 -20.59 9.25 19.80
C ALA A 29 -20.87 10.72 20.15
N CYS A 30 -21.96 11.01 20.87
CA CYS A 30 -22.29 12.38 21.31
C CYS A 30 -22.05 12.62 22.81
N ALA A 31 -21.30 11.73 23.48
CA ALA A 31 -20.98 11.93 24.89
C ALA A 31 -20.17 13.22 25.09
N GLY A 32 -20.70 14.14 25.91
CA GLY A 32 -20.02 15.41 26.23
C GLY A 32 -20.02 16.44 25.11
N ARG A 33 -20.79 16.22 24.03
CA ARG A 33 -20.91 17.12 22.88
C ARG A 33 -22.14 18.02 22.96
N HIS A 34 -22.17 19.07 22.14
CA HIS A 34 -23.30 19.97 22.01
C HIS A 34 -24.57 19.22 21.54
N GLU A 35 -25.73 19.85 21.73
CA GLU A 35 -27.03 19.23 21.42
C GLU A 35 -27.25 18.95 19.92
N ASP A 36 -26.47 19.61 19.07
CA ASP A 36 -26.49 19.45 17.61
C ASP A 36 -25.85 18.15 17.12
N CYS A 37 -25.09 17.47 17.99
CA CYS A 37 -24.55 16.15 17.70
C CYS A 37 -25.68 15.12 17.54
N ARG A 38 -25.74 14.52 16.35
CA ARG A 38 -26.81 13.57 16.01
C ARG A 38 -26.34 12.48 15.06
N VAL A 39 -26.98 11.32 15.16
CA VAL A 39 -26.88 10.27 14.14
C VAL A 39 -27.63 10.77 12.91
N SER A 40 -26.93 11.09 11.82
CA SER A 40 -27.54 11.59 10.59
C SER A 40 -28.10 10.46 9.74
N ARG A 41 -27.36 9.35 9.63
CA ARG A 41 -27.80 8.13 8.92
C ARG A 41 -27.08 6.87 9.42
N VAL A 42 -27.68 5.72 9.11
CA VAL A 42 -27.07 4.41 9.31
C VAL A 42 -27.20 3.60 8.01
N LEU A 43 -26.08 3.10 7.51
CA LEU A 43 -25.95 2.33 6.28
C LEU A 43 -25.69 0.86 6.63
N ALA A 44 -26.40 -0.06 5.99
CA ALA A 44 -26.09 -1.48 6.12
C ALA A 44 -24.78 -1.81 5.40
N ALA A 45 -23.90 -2.58 6.06
CA ALA A 45 -22.61 -3.01 5.52
C ALA A 45 -22.48 -4.55 5.50
N GLY A 46 -23.61 -5.25 5.39
CA GLY A 46 -23.66 -6.71 5.28
C GLY A 46 -23.32 -7.43 6.58
N LYS A 47 -22.47 -8.45 6.48
CA LYS A 47 -22.05 -9.30 7.61
C LYS A 47 -20.55 -9.55 7.57
N ALA A 48 -19.95 -9.75 8.74
CA ALA A 48 -18.61 -10.29 8.87
C ALA A 48 -18.58 -11.80 8.54
N ASP A 49 -17.39 -12.38 8.43
CA ASP A 49 -17.17 -13.80 8.12
C ASP A 49 -17.81 -14.74 9.16
N ASP A 50 -17.93 -14.29 10.41
CA ASP A 50 -18.59 -15.00 11.51
C ASP A 50 -20.13 -14.83 11.52
N GLY A 51 -20.69 -14.11 10.54
CA GLY A 51 -22.11 -13.81 10.42
C GLY A 51 -22.59 -12.60 11.21
N THR A 52 -21.72 -11.91 11.95
CA THR A 52 -22.06 -10.68 12.69
C THR A 52 -22.58 -9.60 11.75
N PRO A 53 -23.76 -9.01 11.99
CA PRO A 53 -24.26 -7.92 11.16
C PRO A 53 -23.40 -6.67 11.34
N LEU A 54 -23.08 -6.02 10.23
CA LEU A 54 -22.27 -4.80 10.17
C LEU A 54 -23.10 -3.65 9.63
N SER A 55 -22.99 -2.50 10.28
CA SER A 55 -23.56 -1.23 9.80
C SER A 55 -22.58 -0.10 10.05
N ILE A 56 -22.71 0.96 9.25
CA ILE A 56 -21.90 2.17 9.34
C ILE A 56 -22.82 3.32 9.67
N ALA A 57 -22.54 4.04 10.74
CA ALA A 57 -23.30 5.22 11.12
C ALA A 57 -22.52 6.48 10.83
N GLU A 58 -23.21 7.47 10.28
CA GLU A 58 -22.71 8.83 10.15
C GLU A 58 -23.25 9.67 11.32
N ILE A 59 -22.35 10.41 11.94
CA ILE A 59 -22.63 11.38 12.99
C ILE A 59 -22.38 12.77 12.43
N ALA A 60 -23.37 13.65 12.50
CA ALA A 60 -23.22 15.06 12.16
C ALA A 60 -22.92 15.85 13.44
N LEU A 61 -21.88 16.69 13.38
CA LEU A 61 -21.42 17.51 14.49
C LEU A 61 -21.88 18.96 14.33
N GLY A 62 -22.20 19.62 15.45
CA GLY A 62 -22.38 21.06 15.49
C GLY A 62 -21.05 21.79 15.39
N LEU A 63 -21.06 23.08 15.06
CA LEU A 63 -19.83 23.88 14.89
C LEU A 63 -18.94 23.87 16.14
N ASP A 64 -19.55 23.88 17.34
CA ASP A 64 -18.84 23.85 18.62
C ASP A 64 -18.16 22.50 18.90
N ASP A 65 -18.56 21.44 18.19
CA ASP A 65 -18.00 20.09 18.31
C ASP A 65 -17.00 19.76 17.18
N LYS A 66 -16.56 20.76 16.40
CA LYS A 66 -15.63 20.53 15.29
C LYS A 66 -14.30 19.93 15.79
N ALA A 67 -13.63 19.17 14.91
CA ALA A 67 -12.30 18.65 15.21
C ALA A 67 -11.28 19.79 15.40
N ASP A 68 -10.22 19.53 16.18
CA ASP A 68 -9.19 20.53 16.50
C ASP A 68 -8.45 21.04 15.25
N ASP A 69 -8.32 20.19 14.23
CA ASP A 69 -7.69 20.48 12.94
C ASP A 69 -8.66 21.05 11.89
N ALA A 70 -9.96 21.15 12.21
CA ALA A 70 -10.95 21.77 11.32
C ALA A 70 -10.75 23.30 11.25
N PRO A 71 -11.10 23.95 10.12
CA PRO A 71 -11.10 25.41 9.98
C PRO A 71 -11.85 26.10 11.11
N GLU A 72 -11.48 27.34 11.43
CA GLU A 72 -12.13 28.11 12.50
C GLU A 72 -13.61 28.34 12.20
N GLU A 73 -13.94 28.59 10.94
CA GLU A 73 -15.29 28.79 10.45
C GLU A 73 -16.13 27.51 10.37
N GLY A 74 -15.50 26.34 10.51
CA GLY A 74 -16.14 25.03 10.41
C GLY A 74 -16.00 24.34 9.06
N CYS A 75 -16.60 23.16 8.97
CA CYS A 75 -16.58 22.29 7.81
C CYS A 75 -17.70 22.67 6.83
N ARG A 76 -17.38 22.72 5.54
CA ARG A 76 -18.32 23.15 4.51
C ARG A 76 -19.18 22.01 3.96
N ASN A 77 -20.47 22.25 3.88
CA ASN A 77 -21.44 21.34 3.24
C ASN A 77 -21.64 21.66 1.75
N GLU A 78 -22.26 20.73 1.01
CA GLU A 78 -22.58 20.91 -0.43
C GLU A 78 -23.48 22.13 -0.70
N ASP A 79 -24.34 22.49 0.26
CA ASP A 79 -25.22 23.66 0.18
C ASP A 79 -24.53 24.98 0.59
N GLY A 80 -23.24 24.93 0.94
CA GLY A 80 -22.42 26.06 1.36
C GLY A 80 -22.55 26.43 2.85
N SER A 81 -23.38 25.72 3.62
CA SER A 81 -23.44 25.89 5.08
C SER A 81 -22.18 25.37 5.79
N LEU A 82 -22.00 25.78 7.04
CA LEU A 82 -20.85 25.40 7.89
C LEU A 82 -21.34 24.64 9.13
N ASP A 83 -20.62 23.58 9.50
CA ASP A 83 -20.86 22.81 10.72
C ASP A 83 -19.57 22.20 11.30
N GLY A 84 -19.68 21.26 12.25
CA GLY A 84 -18.51 20.63 12.88
C GLY A 84 -17.90 19.46 12.11
N GLY A 85 -18.43 19.14 10.93
CA GLY A 85 -18.00 18.00 10.13
C GLY A 85 -18.81 16.73 10.37
N ARG A 86 -18.25 15.62 9.93
CA ARG A 86 -18.88 14.29 9.97
C ARG A 86 -17.96 13.29 10.63
N GLU A 87 -18.52 12.36 11.39
CA GLU A 87 -17.79 11.19 11.85
C GLU A 87 -18.46 9.91 11.36
N TRP A 88 -17.64 8.90 11.12
CA TRP A 88 -18.07 7.61 10.64
C TRP A 88 -17.74 6.54 11.67
N TRP A 89 -18.75 5.77 12.05
CA TRP A 89 -18.68 4.79 13.13
C TRP A 89 -19.13 3.41 12.67
N LEU A 90 -18.40 2.36 13.05
CA LEU A 90 -18.74 0.96 12.85
C LEU A 90 -19.63 0.44 13.98
N LEU A 91 -20.73 -0.20 13.59
CA LEU A 91 -21.61 -1.00 14.45
C LEU A 91 -21.46 -2.48 14.06
N ALA A 92 -20.94 -3.30 14.97
CA ALA A 92 -20.71 -4.72 14.73
C ALA A 92 -21.45 -5.59 15.76
N GLY A 93 -22.67 -6.02 15.41
CA GLY A 93 -23.54 -6.78 16.32
C GLY A 93 -23.78 -6.03 17.63
N SER A 94 -23.42 -6.66 18.75
CA SER A 94 -23.53 -6.08 20.10
C SER A 94 -22.23 -5.47 20.63
N ARG A 95 -21.18 -5.35 19.81
CA ARG A 95 -19.93 -4.69 20.21
C ARG A 95 -20.14 -3.19 20.40
N ALA A 96 -19.28 -2.58 21.21
CA ALA A 96 -19.28 -1.14 21.37
C ALA A 96 -19.07 -0.46 20.00
N PRO A 97 -19.77 0.65 19.70
CA PRO A 97 -19.52 1.44 18.50
C PRO A 97 -18.04 1.82 18.41
N GLN A 98 -17.45 1.63 17.24
CA GLN A 98 -16.05 1.96 16.99
C GLN A 98 -15.98 3.14 16.03
N HIS A 99 -15.32 4.23 16.43
CA HIS A 99 -15.01 5.33 15.51
C HIS A 99 -14.05 4.83 14.42
N LEU A 100 -14.35 5.18 13.17
CA LEU A 100 -13.53 4.83 12.02
C LEU A 100 -12.66 6.01 11.62
N PHE A 101 -13.28 7.15 11.29
CA PHE A 101 -12.60 8.38 10.88
C PHE A 101 -13.56 9.57 10.96
N SER A 102 -13.00 10.77 10.85
CA SER A 102 -13.73 12.03 10.77
C SER A 102 -13.44 12.73 9.44
N LEU A 103 -14.41 13.45 8.91
CA LEU A 103 -14.29 14.25 7.69
C LEU A 103 -14.66 15.69 7.96
N CYS A 104 -13.82 16.59 7.46
CA CYS A 104 -14.10 18.01 7.38
C CYS A 104 -13.73 18.49 5.98
N ASN A 105 -14.70 18.99 5.22
CA ASN A 105 -14.41 19.67 3.97
C ASN A 105 -13.98 21.10 4.28
N ASP A 106 -12.68 21.32 4.28
CA ASP A 106 -12.05 22.63 4.48
C ASP A 106 -12.02 23.50 3.20
N GLY A 107 -12.59 22.99 2.11
CA GLY A 107 -12.55 23.63 0.80
C GLY A 107 -11.35 23.23 -0.06
N TYR A 108 -10.76 22.05 0.15
CA TYR A 108 -9.65 21.50 -0.64
C TYR A 108 -9.90 21.34 -2.17
N GLY A 109 -11.08 21.69 -2.69
CA GLY A 109 -11.42 21.73 -4.12
C GLY A 109 -11.53 23.13 -4.74
N ALA A 110 -11.49 23.23 -6.07
CA ALA A 110 -11.67 24.50 -6.78
C ALA A 110 -12.99 25.18 -6.39
N SER A 111 -12.92 26.50 -6.12
CA SER A 111 -14.04 27.30 -5.59
C SER A 111 -14.50 26.89 -4.19
N GLY A 112 -13.64 26.24 -3.41
CA GLY A 112 -13.91 25.89 -2.01
C GLY A 112 -14.83 24.68 -1.84
N VAL A 113 -15.00 23.84 -2.87
CA VAL A 113 -15.83 22.63 -2.81
C VAL A 113 -14.98 21.42 -3.17
N GLY A 114 -14.40 20.79 -2.16
CA GLY A 114 -14.02 19.38 -2.25
C GLY A 114 -15.27 18.50 -2.26
N ALA A 115 -15.20 17.32 -2.86
CA ALA A 115 -16.30 16.35 -2.81
C ALA A 115 -15.84 15.07 -2.12
N ASP A 116 -16.59 14.67 -1.09
CA ASP A 116 -16.43 13.41 -0.38
C ASP A 116 -17.60 12.49 -0.71
N GLU A 117 -17.31 11.25 -1.09
CA GLU A 117 -18.31 10.22 -1.31
C GLU A 117 -18.00 9.03 -0.40
N ILE A 118 -19.04 8.55 0.29
CA ILE A 118 -18.95 7.38 1.17
C ILE A 118 -19.92 6.30 0.69
N VAL A 119 -19.37 5.11 0.42
CA VAL A 119 -20.13 3.95 -0.04
C VAL A 119 -19.91 2.78 0.93
N ALA A 120 -20.98 2.31 1.54
CA ALA A 120 -20.99 1.09 2.35
C ALA A 120 -21.34 -0.12 1.47
N GLY A 121 -20.59 -1.21 1.61
CA GLY A 121 -20.80 -2.49 0.95
C GLY A 121 -20.68 -3.65 1.93
N ALA A 122 -20.77 -4.89 1.42
CA ALA A 122 -20.63 -6.09 2.25
C ALA A 122 -19.22 -6.16 2.88
N ASN A 123 -19.16 -6.02 4.21
CA ASN A 123 -17.94 -5.96 5.01
C ASN A 123 -16.93 -4.93 4.47
N ARG A 124 -17.41 -3.82 3.90
CA ARG A 124 -16.58 -2.85 3.19
C ARG A 124 -17.08 -1.43 3.34
N LEU A 125 -16.15 -0.50 3.46
CA LEU A 125 -16.42 0.93 3.37
C LEU A 125 -15.42 1.54 2.40
N THR A 126 -15.93 2.31 1.44
CA THR A 126 -15.11 3.07 0.48
C THR A 126 -15.35 4.56 0.69
N HIS A 127 -14.26 5.31 0.81
CA HIS A 127 -14.23 6.77 0.82
C HIS A 127 -13.51 7.26 -0.42
N ARG A 128 -14.16 8.12 -1.19
CA ARG A 128 -13.59 8.80 -2.34
C ARG A 128 -13.59 10.29 -2.08
N GLN A 129 -12.46 10.93 -2.36
CA GLN A 129 -12.26 12.35 -2.14
C GLN A 129 -11.69 12.99 -3.40
N LEU A 130 -12.23 14.14 -3.82
CA LEU A 130 -11.74 14.87 -4.99
C LEU A 130 -11.53 16.34 -4.68
N GLY A 131 -10.42 16.89 -5.19
CA GLY A 131 -10.07 18.27 -4.95
C GLY A 131 -9.13 18.87 -5.96
N GLY A 132 -8.54 19.99 -5.54
CA GLY A 132 -7.56 20.75 -6.29
C GLY A 132 -8.14 21.76 -7.27
N SER A 133 -7.26 22.60 -7.82
CA SER A 133 -7.57 23.72 -8.70
C SER A 133 -7.02 23.49 -10.11
N ALA A 134 -5.83 24.02 -10.41
CA ALA A 134 -5.10 23.73 -11.64
C ALA A 134 -4.54 22.30 -11.63
N TRP A 135 -4.09 21.83 -10.48
CA TRP A 135 -3.83 20.42 -10.22
C TRP A 135 -5.06 19.82 -9.60
N ARG A 136 -5.70 18.89 -10.30
CA ARG A 136 -6.84 18.11 -9.82
C ARG A 136 -6.34 16.79 -9.30
N TRP A 137 -6.97 16.31 -8.25
CA TRP A 137 -6.66 15.02 -7.68
C TRP A 137 -7.93 14.30 -7.23
N GLU A 138 -7.83 12.99 -7.21
CA GLU A 138 -8.82 12.07 -6.65
C GLU A 138 -8.07 11.07 -5.79
N THR A 139 -8.60 10.74 -4.62
CA THR A 139 -8.16 9.61 -3.80
C THR A 139 -9.36 8.72 -3.51
N GLU A 140 -9.11 7.42 -3.46
CA GLU A 140 -10.10 6.44 -3.01
C GLU A 140 -9.42 5.51 -2.00
N ARG A 141 -10.09 5.25 -0.88
CA ARG A 141 -9.66 4.29 0.14
C ARG A 141 -10.79 3.32 0.41
N SER A 142 -10.49 2.03 0.39
CA SER A 142 -11.45 0.98 0.68
C SER A 142 -10.91 0.05 1.75
N VAL A 143 -11.69 -0.12 2.82
CA VAL A 143 -11.32 -0.87 4.02
C VAL A 143 -12.28 -2.03 4.23
N SER A 144 -11.79 -3.14 4.78
CA SER A 144 -12.64 -4.17 5.36
C SER A 144 -13.03 -3.73 6.76
N LEU A 145 -14.28 -4.00 7.17
CA LEU A 145 -14.79 -3.56 8.47
C LEU A 145 -14.48 -4.58 9.58
N GLN A 146 -14.41 -5.87 9.24
CA GLN A 146 -14.07 -6.94 10.17
C GLN A 146 -13.29 -8.07 9.46
N PRO A 147 -12.01 -8.32 9.81
CA PRO A 147 -11.17 -7.46 10.66
C PRO A 147 -10.97 -6.08 10.02
N LEU A 148 -10.92 -5.03 10.83
CA LEU A 148 -10.72 -3.66 10.34
C LEU A 148 -9.31 -3.52 9.74
N ARG A 149 -9.23 -3.30 8.43
CA ARG A 149 -7.96 -3.10 7.72
C ARG A 149 -8.13 -2.44 6.37
N PRO A 150 -7.11 -1.68 5.89
CA PRO A 150 -7.04 -1.27 4.49
C PRO A 150 -7.06 -2.48 3.55
N VAL A 151 -7.76 -2.36 2.43
CA VAL A 151 -7.81 -3.38 1.38
C VAL A 151 -7.28 -2.83 0.07
N HIS A 152 -7.79 -1.66 -0.32
CA HIS A 152 -7.40 -0.99 -1.55
C HIS A 152 -7.27 0.51 -1.33
N SER A 153 -6.32 1.13 -2.02
CA SER A 153 -6.31 2.57 -2.17
C SER A 153 -5.98 2.92 -3.62
N SER A 154 -6.56 3.99 -4.14
CA SER A 154 -6.16 4.56 -5.41
C SER A 154 -5.97 6.06 -5.27
N SER A 155 -5.12 6.63 -6.11
CA SER A 155 -5.00 8.07 -6.25
C SER A 155 -4.76 8.43 -7.71
N CYS A 156 -5.26 9.58 -8.10
CA CYS A 156 -4.97 10.20 -9.38
C CYS A 156 -4.62 11.67 -9.17
N SER A 157 -3.72 12.19 -10.01
CA SER A 157 -3.49 13.62 -10.15
C SER A 157 -3.19 13.99 -11.60
N PHE A 158 -3.68 15.15 -12.04
CA PHE A 158 -3.40 15.72 -13.35
C PHE A 158 -3.53 17.25 -13.33
N ASN A 159 -2.92 17.92 -14.29
CA ASN A 159 -3.02 19.35 -14.47
C ASN A 159 -4.07 19.70 -15.55
N THR A 160 -4.97 20.65 -15.26
CA THR A 160 -6.10 21.00 -16.14
C THR A 160 -5.72 21.85 -17.35
N VAL A 161 -4.47 22.31 -17.44
CA VAL A 161 -3.97 23.10 -18.58
C VAL A 161 -2.75 22.46 -19.24
N GLN A 162 -2.32 21.28 -18.79
CA GLN A 162 -1.21 20.54 -19.36
C GLN A 162 -1.66 19.12 -19.70
N GLU A 163 -1.92 18.89 -20.99
CA GLU A 163 -2.27 17.57 -21.52
C GLU A 163 -1.14 16.56 -21.27
N GLY A 164 -1.49 15.28 -21.12
CA GLY A 164 -0.52 14.23 -20.83
C GLY A 164 0.17 14.33 -19.47
N SER A 165 -0.38 15.10 -18.52
CA SER A 165 0.14 15.24 -17.15
C SER A 165 -0.44 14.24 -16.15
N GLY A 166 -1.35 13.36 -16.59
CA GLY A 166 -2.06 12.44 -15.71
C GLY A 166 -1.16 11.36 -15.10
N THR A 167 -1.32 11.12 -13.80
CA THR A 167 -0.80 9.93 -13.12
C THR A 167 -1.88 9.28 -12.29
N ARG A 168 -1.84 7.95 -12.22
CA ARG A 168 -2.73 7.15 -11.39
C ARG A 168 -1.93 6.08 -10.64
N GLN A 169 -2.35 5.79 -9.43
CA GLN A 169 -1.72 4.79 -8.58
C GLN A 169 -2.79 3.94 -7.90
N TRP A 170 -2.45 2.68 -7.68
CA TRP A 170 -3.25 1.69 -6.95
C TRP A 170 -2.38 0.95 -5.95
N ILE A 171 -2.90 0.76 -4.75
CA ILE A 171 -2.29 -0.02 -3.69
C ILE A 171 -3.22 -1.18 -3.36
N ASP A 172 -2.75 -2.40 -3.55
CA ASP A 172 -3.34 -3.61 -2.95
C ASP A 172 -2.59 -3.86 -1.63
N HIS A 173 -3.26 -3.55 -0.52
CA HIS A 173 -2.66 -3.60 0.82
C HIS A 173 -2.37 -5.02 1.28
N ALA A 174 -3.15 -6.00 0.83
CA ALA A 174 -2.92 -7.40 1.21
C ALA A 174 -1.69 -8.00 0.50
N LYS A 175 -1.40 -7.52 -0.72
CA LYS A 175 -0.28 -8.00 -1.56
C LYS A 175 0.92 -7.05 -1.58
N LEU A 176 0.87 -5.95 -0.84
CA LEU A 176 1.83 -4.83 -0.86
C LEU A 176 2.21 -4.40 -2.29
N ARG A 177 1.21 -4.35 -3.17
CA ARG A 177 1.42 -4.11 -4.59
C ARG A 177 1.01 -2.68 -4.91
N ILE A 178 2.01 -1.83 -5.12
CA ILE A 178 1.84 -0.43 -5.51
C ILE A 178 2.04 -0.34 -7.02
N ARG A 179 0.95 -0.29 -7.78
CA ARG A 179 1.00 -0.10 -9.23
C ARG A 179 0.78 1.35 -9.56
N ARG A 180 1.64 1.91 -10.41
CA ARG A 180 1.53 3.27 -10.93
C ARG A 180 1.41 3.24 -12.44
N LEU A 181 0.60 4.14 -12.99
CA LEU A 181 0.48 4.42 -14.40
C LEU A 181 0.66 5.92 -14.62
N ALA A 182 1.53 6.31 -15.53
CA ALA A 182 1.80 7.71 -15.85
C ALA A 182 1.69 7.96 -17.35
N MET A 183 1.14 9.12 -17.70
CA MET A 183 1.26 9.72 -19.02
C MET A 183 2.66 10.32 -19.16
N VAL A 184 3.45 9.79 -20.10
CA VAL A 184 4.81 10.21 -20.41
C VAL A 184 4.91 10.44 -21.93
N PRO A 185 4.29 11.52 -22.45
CA PRO A 185 4.20 11.77 -23.88
C PRO A 185 5.58 11.99 -24.51
N ALA A 186 5.67 11.66 -25.79
CA ALA A 186 6.85 11.83 -26.63
C ALA A 186 7.04 13.21 -27.21
N SER A 187 5.93 13.90 -27.37
CA SER A 187 5.76 15.16 -28.09
C SER A 187 4.49 15.82 -27.57
N GLU A 188 4.32 17.10 -27.86
CA GLU A 188 3.09 17.83 -27.59
C GLU A 188 1.88 17.21 -28.32
N GLN A 189 2.08 16.72 -29.55
CA GLN A 189 1.03 16.00 -30.28
C GLN A 189 0.54 14.78 -29.51
N GLN A 190 1.46 13.94 -29.01
CA GLN A 190 1.06 12.78 -28.22
C GLN A 190 0.44 13.17 -26.88
N ALA A 191 0.87 14.28 -26.28
CA ALA A 191 0.23 14.82 -25.09
C ALA A 191 -1.24 15.15 -25.36
N GLY A 192 -1.53 15.82 -26.48
CA GLY A 192 -2.91 16.11 -26.91
C GLY A 192 -3.75 14.87 -27.23
N GLU A 193 -3.15 13.81 -27.77
CA GLU A 193 -3.82 12.52 -27.96
C GLU A 193 -4.19 11.83 -26.62
N LEU A 194 -3.35 11.97 -25.60
CA LEU A 194 -3.62 11.49 -24.24
C LEU A 194 -4.63 12.37 -23.50
N GLY A 195 -4.70 13.65 -23.85
CA GLY A 195 -5.66 14.62 -23.33
C GLY A 195 -5.41 15.04 -21.89
N LEU A 196 -6.43 15.66 -21.29
CA LEU A 196 -6.49 16.02 -19.88
C LEU A 196 -7.16 14.92 -19.07
N GLY A 197 -6.64 14.64 -17.87
CA GLY A 197 -7.28 13.75 -16.92
C GLY A 197 -6.38 12.62 -16.42
N CYS A 198 -7.03 11.67 -15.75
CA CYS A 198 -6.40 10.47 -15.22
C CYS A 198 -6.17 9.43 -16.31
N PRO A 199 -5.05 8.68 -16.27
CA PRO A 199 -4.92 7.44 -17.02
C PRO A 199 -6.05 6.45 -16.69
N ASP A 200 -6.52 5.72 -17.71
CA ASP A 200 -7.57 4.70 -17.55
C ASP A 200 -7.10 3.56 -16.63
N GLU A 201 -8.01 3.10 -15.77
CA GLU A 201 -7.82 1.94 -14.89
C GLU A 201 -7.85 0.61 -15.64
N ASN A 202 -8.54 0.53 -16.78
CA ASN A 202 -8.78 -0.71 -17.52
C ASN A 202 -7.67 -1.03 -18.55
N THR A 203 -6.41 -0.73 -18.19
CA THR A 203 -5.25 -0.91 -19.08
C THR A 203 -4.64 -2.32 -19.08
N GLY A 204 -5.24 -3.25 -18.34
CA GLY A 204 -4.69 -4.61 -18.16
C GLY A 204 -3.33 -4.62 -17.45
N TRP A 205 -2.61 -5.75 -17.51
CA TRP A 205 -1.31 -5.93 -16.86
C TRP A 205 -0.14 -5.82 -17.84
N GLN A 206 0.09 -4.60 -18.35
CA GLN A 206 1.16 -4.31 -19.31
C GLN A 206 2.02 -3.14 -18.83
N ALA A 207 3.33 -3.21 -19.10
CA ALA A 207 4.27 -2.15 -18.73
C ALA A 207 4.14 -0.89 -19.60
N GLN A 208 3.63 -1.05 -20.82
CA GLN A 208 3.29 0.04 -21.75
C GLN A 208 1.93 -0.27 -22.38
N PRO A 209 0.83 0.04 -21.68
CA PRO A 209 -0.50 -0.35 -22.16
C PRO A 209 -0.93 0.38 -23.43
N ALA A 210 -0.37 1.57 -23.68
CA ALA A 210 -0.57 2.34 -24.92
C ALA A 210 0.64 3.26 -25.17
N PRO A 211 0.80 3.80 -26.39
CA PRO A 211 1.80 4.84 -26.66
C PRO A 211 1.67 6.01 -25.69
N GLY A 212 2.77 6.41 -25.05
CA GLY A 212 2.78 7.50 -24.07
C GLY A 212 2.26 7.12 -22.68
N LEU A 213 1.90 5.85 -22.42
CA LEU A 213 1.58 5.34 -21.09
C LEU A 213 2.68 4.41 -20.58
N VAL A 214 3.11 4.60 -19.34
CA VAL A 214 4.12 3.76 -18.68
C VAL A 214 3.59 3.28 -17.33
N ALA A 215 3.58 1.96 -17.15
CA ALA A 215 3.22 1.34 -15.89
C ALA A 215 4.48 0.87 -15.14
N ALA A 216 4.45 1.02 -13.82
CA ALA A 216 5.50 0.55 -12.93
C ALA A 216 4.92 -0.02 -11.63
N LEU A 217 5.67 -0.91 -10.99
CA LEU A 217 5.48 -1.37 -9.63
C LEU A 217 6.50 -0.66 -8.74
N GLN A 218 6.01 0.05 -7.72
CA GLN A 218 6.87 0.65 -6.72
C GLN A 218 7.20 -0.37 -5.64
N LEU A 219 8.43 -0.32 -5.14
CA LEU A 219 8.83 -1.16 -4.02
C LEU A 219 8.21 -0.60 -2.74
N PRO A 220 7.57 -1.45 -1.91
CA PRO A 220 7.10 -1.04 -0.60
C PRO A 220 8.31 -0.71 0.28
N ARG A 221 8.22 0.42 0.98
CA ARG A 221 9.16 0.86 2.00
C ARG A 221 8.51 0.73 3.37
N ILE A 222 9.27 0.21 4.33
CA ILE A 222 8.92 0.30 5.75
C ILE A 222 9.91 1.19 6.48
N ASP A 223 9.43 1.91 7.48
CA ASP A 223 10.31 2.52 8.48
C ASP A 223 10.77 1.41 9.44
N PRO A 224 12.09 1.17 9.60
CA PRO A 224 12.59 0.21 10.58
C PRO A 224 12.16 0.52 12.02
N ALA A 225 11.85 1.77 12.36
CA ALA A 225 11.29 2.15 13.66
C ALA A 225 9.81 1.73 13.80
N ALA A 226 9.12 1.45 12.69
CA ALA A 226 7.72 1.10 12.64
C ALA A 226 7.44 -0.42 12.73
N GLY A 227 8.45 -1.30 12.79
CA GLY A 227 8.25 -2.75 12.82
C GLY A 227 9.39 -3.54 13.46
N ASP A 228 9.32 -4.87 13.42
CA ASP A 228 10.48 -5.70 13.78
C ASP A 228 11.55 -5.54 12.71
N ALA A 229 12.80 -5.41 13.17
CA ALA A 229 13.96 -5.09 12.36
C ALA A 229 14.18 -6.04 11.17
N VAL A 230 14.95 -5.54 10.21
CA VAL A 230 15.57 -6.26 9.09
C VAL A 230 15.84 -7.75 9.43
N PRO A 231 15.38 -8.71 8.61
CA PRO A 231 15.58 -10.14 8.85
C PRO A 231 17.03 -10.49 9.17
N ALA A 232 17.23 -11.22 10.27
CA ALA A 232 18.50 -11.84 10.62
C ALA A 232 18.78 -13.07 9.73
N ARG A 233 20.01 -13.58 9.77
CA ARG A 233 20.36 -14.82 9.05
C ARG A 233 19.42 -15.96 9.44
N GLY A 234 18.94 -16.68 8.43
CA GLY A 234 17.97 -17.76 8.59
C GLY A 234 16.51 -17.32 8.58
N GLN A 235 16.23 -16.01 8.67
CA GLN A 235 14.88 -15.45 8.54
C GLN A 235 14.57 -15.10 7.09
N THR A 236 13.28 -14.96 6.76
CA THR A 236 12.82 -14.79 5.37
C THR A 236 11.80 -13.66 5.22
N LEU A 237 11.48 -13.31 3.97
CA LEU A 237 10.38 -12.41 3.65
C LEU A 237 9.09 -13.23 3.50
N GLY A 238 8.14 -12.98 4.40
CA GLY A 238 6.79 -13.53 4.33
C GLY A 238 5.89 -12.67 3.43
N SER A 239 4.68 -12.40 3.90
CA SER A 239 3.71 -11.52 3.23
C SER A 239 4.10 -10.04 3.22
N CYS A 240 5.12 -9.62 3.97
CA CYS A 240 5.59 -8.24 4.02
C CYS A 240 6.57 -7.89 2.89
N ALA A 241 6.25 -8.20 1.64
CA ALA A 241 7.06 -7.82 0.49
C ALA A 241 6.23 -7.74 -0.79
N LEU A 242 6.71 -6.98 -1.77
CA LEU A 242 6.23 -7.10 -3.14
C LEU A 242 6.77 -8.40 -3.73
N ALA A 243 5.87 -9.32 -4.08
CA ALA A 243 6.22 -10.51 -4.86
C ALA A 243 6.19 -10.21 -6.36
N LEU A 244 7.14 -10.77 -7.10
CA LEU A 244 7.21 -10.83 -8.56
C LEU A 244 7.28 -12.29 -8.98
N ASN A 245 6.47 -12.71 -9.95
CA ASN A 245 6.51 -14.06 -10.48
C ASN A 245 7.37 -14.09 -11.76
N GLY A 246 8.20 -15.13 -11.93
CA GLY A 246 9.03 -15.32 -13.13
C GLY A 246 8.27 -15.39 -14.45
N ASN A 247 6.95 -15.65 -14.41
CA ASN A 247 6.09 -15.64 -15.59
C ASN A 247 5.58 -14.24 -15.96
N GLY A 248 5.81 -13.24 -15.10
CA GLY A 248 5.53 -11.82 -15.39
C GLY A 248 4.27 -11.25 -14.75
N GLU A 249 3.57 -11.99 -13.89
CA GLU A 249 2.43 -11.45 -13.13
C GLU A 249 2.36 -12.01 -11.70
N PRO A 250 2.45 -11.16 -10.65
CA PRO A 250 2.80 -9.75 -10.70
C PRO A 250 4.23 -9.51 -11.20
N GLY A 251 4.47 -8.37 -11.85
CA GLY A 251 5.72 -8.01 -12.55
C GLY A 251 5.45 -7.58 -13.97
N PHE A 252 6.46 -7.34 -14.78
CA PHE A 252 6.28 -7.18 -16.23
C PHE A 252 7.33 -8.00 -16.94
N ARG A 253 6.91 -8.94 -17.79
CA ARG A 253 7.86 -9.66 -18.64
C ARG A 253 8.37 -8.71 -19.72
N VAL A 254 9.66 -8.39 -19.68
CA VAL A 254 10.31 -7.42 -20.59
C VAL A 254 11.24 -8.08 -21.60
N TYR A 255 11.53 -9.37 -21.44
CA TYR A 255 12.29 -10.18 -22.39
C TYR A 255 11.93 -11.65 -22.23
N GLY A 256 11.90 -12.39 -23.34
CA GLY A 256 11.66 -13.82 -23.37
C GLY A 256 10.21 -14.25 -23.22
N GLU A 257 10.00 -15.56 -23.32
CA GLU A 257 8.72 -16.24 -23.10
C GLU A 257 8.63 -16.81 -21.68
N ALA A 258 7.44 -16.91 -21.12
CA ALA A 258 7.22 -17.55 -19.83
C ALA A 258 7.62 -19.04 -19.87
N ASP A 259 8.01 -19.59 -18.72
CA ASP A 259 8.40 -21.00 -18.57
C ASP A 259 7.52 -21.65 -17.50
N SER A 260 6.50 -22.40 -17.95
CA SER A 260 5.53 -23.02 -17.04
C SER A 260 6.15 -24.07 -16.12
N GLU A 261 7.30 -24.62 -16.49
CA GLU A 261 7.99 -25.67 -15.72
C GLU A 261 8.99 -25.08 -14.71
N ARG A 262 9.30 -23.78 -14.82
CA ARG A 262 10.22 -23.09 -13.91
C ARG A 262 9.48 -22.11 -13.01
N ASP A 263 9.04 -22.64 -11.88
CA ASP A 263 8.38 -21.86 -10.85
C ASP A 263 9.41 -21.00 -10.09
N SER A 264 9.36 -19.69 -10.32
CA SER A 264 10.23 -18.73 -9.63
C SER A 264 9.46 -17.53 -9.09
N GLU A 265 9.91 -17.04 -7.94
CA GLU A 265 9.35 -15.88 -7.26
C GLU A 265 10.49 -15.04 -6.67
N VAL A 266 10.37 -13.72 -6.83
CA VAL A 266 11.22 -12.74 -6.16
C VAL A 266 10.37 -11.89 -5.24
N ARG A 267 10.72 -11.83 -3.94
CA ARG A 267 10.11 -10.91 -2.98
C ARG A 267 11.07 -9.75 -2.70
N LEU A 268 10.54 -8.53 -2.71
CA LEU A 268 11.29 -7.28 -2.56
C LEU A 268 10.68 -6.40 -1.46
N LEU A 269 11.50 -5.91 -0.54
CA LEU A 269 11.10 -4.95 0.49
C LEU A 269 12.24 -3.98 0.78
N LEU A 270 11.95 -2.68 0.79
CA LEU A 270 12.91 -1.68 1.23
C LEU A 270 12.73 -1.42 2.73
N ALA A 271 13.76 -1.74 3.52
CA ALA A 271 13.80 -1.49 4.95
C ALA A 271 14.57 -0.18 5.23
N GLY A 272 13.82 0.89 5.52
CA GLY A 272 14.33 2.26 5.56
C GLY A 272 14.74 2.75 4.18
N ASP A 273 15.71 3.66 4.12
CA ASP A 273 16.09 4.28 2.85
C ASP A 273 17.32 3.65 2.19
N ARG A 274 17.95 2.66 2.84
CA ARG A 274 19.29 2.17 2.48
C ARG A 274 19.43 0.66 2.37
N THR A 275 18.43 -0.09 2.81
CA THR A 275 18.50 -1.55 2.87
C THR A 275 17.43 -2.15 1.99
N LEU A 276 17.84 -2.88 0.96
CA LEU A 276 16.92 -3.68 0.17
C LEU A 276 17.03 -5.14 0.60
N LEU A 277 15.88 -5.72 0.92
CA LEU A 277 15.74 -7.14 1.17
C LEU A 277 15.17 -7.81 -0.06
N VAL A 278 15.82 -8.88 -0.47
CA VAL A 278 15.43 -9.67 -1.62
C VAL A 278 15.40 -11.14 -1.24
N GLN A 279 14.35 -11.83 -1.61
CA GLN A 279 14.26 -13.27 -1.51
C GLN A 279 13.96 -13.84 -2.88
N VAL A 280 14.73 -14.83 -3.30
CA VAL A 280 14.56 -15.52 -4.57
C VAL A 280 14.33 -17.00 -4.30
N ARG A 281 13.21 -17.49 -4.80
CA ARG A 281 12.93 -18.92 -4.96
C ARG A 281 12.93 -19.20 -6.45
N ASP A 282 13.70 -20.19 -6.88
CA ASP A 282 13.72 -20.68 -8.25
C ASP A 282 13.85 -22.20 -8.23
N SER A 283 12.91 -22.90 -8.87
CA SER A 283 12.92 -24.36 -8.90
C SER A 283 14.03 -24.95 -9.78
N HIS A 284 14.57 -24.17 -10.73
CA HIS A 284 15.54 -24.63 -11.71
C HIS A 284 16.63 -23.59 -11.97
N PRO A 285 17.46 -23.24 -10.96
CA PRO A 285 18.51 -22.26 -11.18
C PRO A 285 19.54 -22.77 -12.19
N ASP A 286 19.98 -21.91 -13.11
CA ASP A 286 21.00 -22.25 -14.11
C ASP A 286 22.40 -22.17 -13.48
N ALA A 287 23.06 -23.31 -13.39
CA ALA A 287 24.41 -23.46 -12.87
C ALA A 287 25.48 -23.57 -13.98
N THR A 288 25.11 -23.34 -15.25
CA THR A 288 26.04 -23.41 -16.37
C THR A 288 27.13 -22.34 -16.18
N PRO A 289 28.43 -22.70 -16.24
CA PRO A 289 29.51 -21.72 -16.22
C PRO A 289 29.37 -20.73 -17.38
N ALA A 290 29.59 -19.44 -17.11
CA ALA A 290 29.45 -18.40 -18.12
C ALA A 290 30.52 -17.31 -17.91
N ASP A 291 30.85 -16.59 -18.99
CA ASP A 291 31.91 -15.59 -18.99
C ASP A 291 31.43 -14.22 -18.49
N SER A 292 30.11 -14.03 -18.36
CA SER A 292 29.48 -12.78 -17.96
C SER A 292 28.38 -13.00 -16.94
N TRP A 293 28.27 -12.10 -15.96
CA TRP A 293 27.23 -12.16 -14.93
C TRP A 293 25.81 -12.15 -15.50
N VAL A 294 25.59 -11.48 -16.64
CA VAL A 294 24.27 -11.44 -17.31
C VAL A 294 23.82 -12.80 -17.83
N GLN A 295 24.74 -13.76 -17.93
CA GLN A 295 24.48 -15.11 -18.41
C GLN A 295 24.17 -16.09 -17.26
N HIS A 296 24.15 -15.62 -16.02
CA HIS A 296 23.70 -16.37 -14.85
C HIS A 296 22.29 -15.93 -14.44
N ASP A 297 21.64 -16.68 -13.56
CA ASP A 297 20.49 -16.15 -12.83
C ASP A 297 20.91 -15.02 -11.88
N HIS A 298 20.26 -13.88 -11.99
CA HIS A 298 20.64 -12.69 -11.24
C HIS A 298 19.51 -11.68 -11.11
N LEU A 299 19.70 -10.73 -10.21
CA LEU A 299 18.89 -9.54 -10.08
C LEU A 299 19.61 -8.38 -10.74
N GLU A 300 18.91 -7.56 -11.52
CA GLU A 300 19.39 -6.25 -11.94
C GLU A 300 18.65 -5.17 -11.15
N PHE A 301 19.39 -4.16 -10.69
CA PHE A 301 18.80 -2.99 -10.05
C PHE A 301 19.20 -1.74 -10.82
N TRP A 302 18.19 -0.97 -11.21
CA TRP A 302 18.38 0.37 -11.77
C TRP A 302 18.06 1.41 -10.70
N LEU A 303 19.04 2.25 -10.41
CA LEU A 303 18.99 3.27 -9.37
C LEU A 303 19.00 4.66 -10.00
N GLY A 304 18.18 5.56 -9.47
CA GLY A 304 18.27 6.97 -9.84
C GLY A 304 19.54 7.61 -9.28
N LEU A 305 20.11 8.52 -10.06
CA LEU A 305 21.23 9.35 -9.68
C LEU A 305 20.74 10.78 -9.47
N GLY A 306 20.56 11.17 -8.21
CA GLY A 306 20.09 12.50 -7.83
C GLY A 306 18.60 12.54 -7.48
N THR A 307 17.93 13.63 -7.82
CA THR A 307 16.50 13.81 -7.55
C THR A 307 15.67 12.85 -8.39
N ALA A 308 14.59 12.33 -7.80
CA ALA A 308 13.62 11.52 -8.53
C ALA A 308 13.17 12.24 -9.81
N PRO A 309 13.08 11.55 -10.95
CA PRO A 309 12.47 12.11 -12.13
C PRO A 309 11.00 12.42 -11.84
N ASP A 310 10.51 13.53 -12.39
CA ASP A 310 9.07 13.78 -12.43
C ASP A 310 8.40 12.61 -13.17
N ALA A 311 7.26 12.18 -12.64
CA ALA A 311 6.57 11.00 -13.10
C ALA A 311 6.00 11.12 -14.51
N ASN A 312 5.71 12.35 -14.93
CA ASN A 312 5.26 12.67 -16.29
C ASN A 312 6.42 12.97 -17.25
N SER A 313 7.66 12.82 -16.77
CA SER A 313 8.85 13.12 -17.55
C SER A 313 9.57 11.85 -18.00
N ARG A 314 10.16 11.92 -19.19
CA ARG A 314 11.03 10.87 -19.71
C ARG A 314 12.32 10.79 -18.92
N LEU A 315 12.78 9.56 -18.67
CA LEU A 315 14.10 9.35 -18.11
C LEU A 315 15.19 9.77 -19.10
N SER A 316 16.07 10.68 -18.66
CA SER A 316 17.27 11.02 -19.41
C SER A 316 18.34 9.93 -19.26
N SER A 317 19.26 9.86 -20.22
CA SER A 317 20.35 8.86 -20.22
C SER A 317 21.32 8.97 -19.04
N LYS A 318 21.36 10.11 -18.36
CA LYS A 318 22.24 10.37 -17.21
C LYS A 318 21.60 10.02 -15.87
N GLN A 319 20.30 9.75 -15.85
CA GLN A 319 19.54 9.58 -14.62
C GLN A 319 19.67 8.19 -13.98
N PRO A 320 19.65 7.07 -14.73
CA PRO A 320 19.75 5.77 -14.08
C PRO A 320 21.16 5.17 -14.15
N ALA A 321 21.54 4.41 -13.13
CA ALA A 321 22.68 3.50 -13.15
C ALA A 321 22.26 2.09 -12.75
N GLN A 322 22.91 1.10 -13.32
CA GLN A 322 22.57 -0.31 -13.18
C GLN A 322 23.66 -1.06 -12.42
N LEU A 323 23.25 -2.02 -11.61
CA LEU A 323 24.10 -3.04 -11.04
C LEU A 323 23.42 -4.40 -11.12
N GLY A 324 24.22 -5.46 -11.17
CA GLY A 324 23.77 -6.85 -11.12
C GLY A 324 24.15 -7.50 -9.79
N VAL A 325 23.30 -8.38 -9.27
CA VAL A 325 23.59 -9.22 -8.10
C VAL A 325 23.23 -10.66 -8.42
N THR A 326 24.22 -11.55 -8.45
CA THR A 326 24.03 -12.98 -8.67
C THR A 326 23.52 -13.67 -7.40
N LEU A 327 22.92 -14.86 -7.54
CA LEU A 327 22.35 -15.59 -6.40
C LEU A 327 23.40 -16.01 -5.35
N ASP A 328 24.69 -16.00 -5.67
CA ASP A 328 25.77 -16.23 -4.71
C ASP A 328 26.19 -14.97 -3.93
N GLY A 329 25.62 -13.81 -4.26
CA GLY A 329 25.83 -12.53 -3.60
C GLY A 329 26.91 -11.65 -4.22
N GLN A 330 27.50 -12.04 -5.37
CA GLN A 330 28.46 -11.18 -6.06
C GLN A 330 27.76 -9.98 -6.71
N VAL A 331 28.42 -8.82 -6.65
CA VAL A 331 27.90 -7.56 -7.18
C VAL A 331 28.70 -7.11 -8.38
N TRP A 332 28.00 -6.78 -9.46
CA TRP A 332 28.57 -6.37 -10.73
C TRP A 332 28.09 -4.98 -11.12
N ARG A 333 28.98 -4.19 -11.71
CA ARG A 333 28.59 -2.91 -12.33
C ARG A 333 28.01 -3.19 -13.71
N GLY A 334 26.82 -2.65 -13.96
CA GLY A 334 26.22 -2.59 -15.28
C GLY A 334 26.45 -1.21 -15.91
N TYR A 335 25.39 -0.65 -16.47
CA TYR A 335 25.36 0.70 -17.02
C TYR A 335 25.65 1.80 -15.96
N GLY A 336 26.41 2.84 -16.34
CA GLY A 336 26.63 4.02 -15.49
C GLY A 336 27.55 3.79 -14.29
N LYS A 337 27.46 4.65 -13.26
CA LYS A 337 28.30 4.61 -12.06
C LYS A 337 27.48 4.32 -10.80
N ALA A 338 26.78 3.19 -10.79
CA ALA A 338 25.89 2.82 -9.68
C ALA A 338 26.67 2.71 -8.36
N PRO A 339 26.16 3.23 -7.24
CA PRO A 339 26.72 2.89 -5.93
C PRO A 339 26.48 1.41 -5.63
N LEU A 340 27.52 0.74 -5.14
CA LEU A 340 27.45 -0.69 -4.88
C LEU A 340 27.07 -0.95 -3.41
N PRO A 341 26.09 -1.83 -3.15
CA PRO A 341 25.77 -2.25 -1.80
C PRO A 341 26.84 -3.20 -1.24
N LYS A 342 26.89 -3.31 0.08
CA LYS A 342 27.38 -4.52 0.74
C LYS A 342 26.28 -5.57 0.64
N VAL A 343 26.62 -6.80 0.27
CA VAL A 343 25.66 -7.90 0.19
C VAL A 343 25.93 -8.91 1.31
N GLU A 344 24.88 -9.23 2.04
CA GLU A 344 24.82 -10.41 2.90
C GLU A 344 23.86 -11.41 2.29
N ARG A 345 24.21 -12.70 2.38
CA ARG A 345 23.45 -13.79 1.79
C ARG A 345 23.29 -14.94 2.77
N TRP A 346 22.13 -15.58 2.74
CA TRP A 346 21.93 -16.88 3.36
C TRP A 346 20.90 -17.71 2.57
N THR A 347 20.91 -19.01 2.82
CA THR A 347 19.86 -19.93 2.37
C THR A 347 18.82 -20.10 3.46
N ALA A 348 17.57 -20.32 3.04
CA ALA A 348 16.45 -20.57 3.94
C ALA A 348 15.37 -21.41 3.23
N HIS A 349 14.24 -21.61 3.90
CA HIS A 349 13.07 -22.27 3.33
C HIS A 349 11.83 -21.38 3.48
N ASP A 350 10.90 -21.46 2.52
CA ASP A 350 9.60 -20.80 2.62
C ASP A 350 8.60 -21.57 3.50
N GLU A 351 7.37 -21.08 3.58
CA GLU A 351 6.25 -21.70 4.29
C GLU A 351 5.97 -23.16 3.91
N ASN A 352 6.38 -23.58 2.71
CA ASN A 352 6.16 -24.91 2.16
C ASN A 352 7.43 -25.78 2.23
N GLY A 353 8.48 -25.31 2.93
CA GLY A 353 9.74 -26.03 3.04
C GLY A 353 10.59 -26.02 1.76
N ARG A 354 10.31 -25.12 0.81
CA ARG A 354 11.08 -25.03 -0.44
C ARG A 354 12.30 -24.14 -0.25
N ALA A 355 13.44 -24.56 -0.79
CA ALA A 355 14.69 -23.83 -0.67
C ALA A 355 14.62 -22.47 -1.38
N LEU A 356 15.22 -21.46 -0.75
CA LEU A 356 15.34 -20.11 -1.28
C LEU A 356 16.65 -19.45 -0.87
N THR A 357 17.00 -18.38 -1.60
CA THR A 357 18.11 -17.50 -1.26
C THR A 357 17.57 -16.16 -0.78
N VAL A 358 18.10 -15.68 0.35
CA VAL A 358 17.82 -14.32 0.82
C VAL A 358 19.09 -13.49 0.67
N LEU A 359 18.92 -12.28 0.12
CA LEU A 359 19.95 -11.27 -0.06
C LEU A 359 19.54 -10.00 0.69
N ARG A 360 20.46 -9.48 1.50
CA ARG A 360 20.36 -8.17 2.11
C ARG A 360 21.39 -7.26 1.47
N LEU A 361 20.94 -6.18 0.85
CA LEU A 361 21.76 -5.21 0.15
C LEU A 361 21.76 -3.90 0.94
N ASP A 362 22.89 -3.52 1.52
CA ASP A 362 23.05 -2.31 2.31
C ASP A 362 23.87 -1.26 1.54
N TRP A 363 23.27 -0.12 1.21
CA TRP A 363 23.97 1.04 0.64
C TRP A 363 24.43 2.02 1.70
N LYS A 364 25.51 2.75 1.40
CA LYS A 364 25.99 3.85 2.27
C LYS A 364 25.09 5.08 2.16
N GLN A 365 24.55 5.34 0.98
CA GLN A 365 23.59 6.42 0.72
C GLN A 365 22.14 5.94 0.72
N ALA A 366 21.21 6.88 0.86
CA ALA A 366 19.79 6.64 0.59
C ALA A 366 19.56 6.33 -0.90
N ILE A 367 18.66 5.38 -1.17
CA ILE A 367 18.24 4.94 -2.50
C ILE A 367 16.72 5.01 -2.70
N ALA A 368 15.94 5.12 -1.62
CA ALA A 368 14.47 5.11 -1.67
C ALA A 368 13.89 6.20 -2.59
N ASP A 369 14.35 7.44 -2.39
CA ASP A 369 13.73 8.61 -3.01
C ASP A 369 14.24 8.87 -4.43
N ALA A 370 15.38 8.29 -4.83
CA ALA A 370 15.96 8.50 -6.16
C ALA A 370 15.27 7.68 -7.26
N GLY A 371 14.49 6.66 -6.89
CA GLY A 371 13.88 5.72 -7.81
C GLY A 371 14.65 4.41 -7.91
N LEU A 372 13.92 3.30 -7.86
CA LEU A 372 14.47 1.95 -7.86
C LEU A 372 13.61 1.03 -8.73
N VAL A 373 14.24 0.38 -9.71
CA VAL A 373 13.65 -0.69 -10.50
C VAL A 373 14.42 -1.97 -10.25
N ALA A 374 13.69 -3.06 -10.06
CA ALA A 374 14.24 -4.39 -9.94
C ALA A 374 13.88 -5.21 -11.18
N VAL A 375 14.83 -6.03 -11.63
CA VAL A 375 14.67 -7.00 -12.70
C VAL A 375 15.15 -8.35 -12.18
N TRP A 376 14.30 -9.37 -12.30
CA TRP A 376 14.70 -10.76 -12.15
C TRP A 376 15.08 -11.32 -13.51
N SER A 377 16.29 -11.84 -13.62
CA SER A 377 16.85 -12.41 -14.84
C SER A 377 17.08 -13.90 -14.68
N GLN A 378 16.57 -14.66 -15.64
CA GLN A 378 16.73 -16.10 -15.67
C GLN A 378 17.55 -16.51 -16.89
N ALA A 379 18.60 -17.29 -16.62
CA ALA A 379 19.43 -17.90 -17.63
C ALA A 379 19.00 -19.34 -17.92
N VAL A 380 19.29 -19.80 -19.13
CA VAL A 380 19.21 -21.21 -19.53
C VAL A 380 20.41 -21.51 -20.40
N ASN A 381 21.19 -22.53 -20.02
CA ASN A 381 22.41 -22.94 -20.71
C ASN A 381 23.42 -21.78 -20.87
N GLY A 382 23.59 -20.96 -19.82
CA GLY A 382 24.55 -19.85 -19.83
C GLY A 382 24.13 -18.68 -20.74
N ARG A 383 22.83 -18.50 -20.95
CA ARG A 383 22.27 -17.39 -21.73
C ARG A 383 21.05 -16.80 -21.03
N GLN A 384 21.00 -15.48 -20.90
CA GLN A 384 19.80 -14.78 -20.47
C GLN A 384 18.63 -15.13 -21.40
N GLN A 385 17.56 -15.68 -20.85
CA GLN A 385 16.37 -16.07 -21.62
C GLN A 385 15.14 -15.25 -21.24
N ARG A 386 15.02 -14.85 -19.97
CA ARG A 386 13.80 -14.22 -19.46
C ARG A 386 14.13 -13.11 -18.49
N LEU A 387 13.37 -12.02 -18.60
CA LEU A 387 13.43 -10.89 -17.68
C LEU A 387 12.03 -10.53 -17.20
N VAL A 388 11.85 -10.47 -15.89
CA VAL A 388 10.67 -9.87 -15.25
C VAL A 388 11.11 -8.65 -14.46
N ALA A 389 10.50 -7.50 -14.74
CA ALA A 389 10.87 -6.23 -14.16
C ALA A 389 9.70 -5.55 -13.46
N THR A 390 10.00 -4.58 -12.60
CA THR A 390 8.99 -3.70 -12.02
C THR A 390 8.51 -2.61 -12.97
N THR A 391 9.08 -2.46 -14.17
CA THR A 391 8.63 -1.54 -15.23
C THR A 391 9.10 -2.04 -16.59
N ALA A 392 8.65 -1.44 -17.68
CA ALA A 392 9.19 -1.68 -19.02
C ALA A 392 10.69 -1.34 -19.10
N ILE A 393 11.43 -2.18 -19.82
CA ILE A 393 12.83 -1.94 -20.23
C ILE A 393 12.85 -1.79 -21.76
N VAL A 394 13.29 -0.64 -22.27
CA VAL A 394 13.40 -0.36 -23.71
C VAL A 394 14.78 0.21 -24.01
N GLY A 395 15.46 -0.35 -25.01
CA GLY A 395 16.81 0.08 -25.36
C GLY A 395 17.81 -0.09 -24.21
N ASN A 396 17.66 -1.18 -23.44
CA ASN A 396 18.45 -1.48 -22.24
C ASN A 396 18.37 -0.40 -21.15
N ARG A 397 17.18 0.20 -20.96
CA ARG A 397 16.91 1.17 -19.89
C ARG A 397 15.48 1.06 -19.40
N PRO A 398 15.22 1.33 -18.11
CA PRO A 398 13.86 1.45 -17.62
C PRO A 398 13.15 2.63 -18.27
N LEU A 399 11.83 2.53 -18.43
CA LEU A 399 11.00 3.65 -18.88
C LEU A 399 10.49 4.53 -17.74
N ALA A 400 10.38 3.97 -16.54
CA ALA A 400 10.01 4.68 -15.33
C ALA A 400 10.98 4.31 -14.20
N LEU A 401 11.20 5.22 -13.27
CA LEU A 401 12.08 4.99 -12.13
C LEU A 401 11.39 5.51 -10.86
N PRO A 402 10.25 4.92 -10.48
CA PRO A 402 9.46 5.50 -9.41
C PRO A 402 10.17 5.30 -8.06
N PRO A 403 10.07 6.25 -7.13
CA PRO A 403 10.61 6.10 -5.79
C PRO A 403 9.92 4.96 -5.05
N ALA A 404 10.62 4.36 -4.10
CA ALA A 404 10.00 3.44 -3.16
C ALA A 404 8.99 4.21 -2.31
N GLN A 405 7.91 3.54 -1.88
CA GLN A 405 6.81 4.20 -1.20
C GLN A 405 6.46 3.51 0.11
N ALA A 406 6.33 4.33 1.17
CA ALA A 406 5.72 3.87 2.42
C ALA A 406 4.24 3.60 2.21
N ILE A 407 3.76 2.46 2.70
CA ILE A 407 2.34 2.12 2.70
C ILE A 407 1.77 2.58 4.05
N PRO A 408 0.80 3.51 4.09
CA PRO A 408 0.18 3.95 5.34
C PRO A 408 -0.38 2.75 6.13
N GLY A 409 -0.15 2.75 7.45
CA GLY A 409 -0.61 1.68 8.35
C GLY A 409 0.08 0.32 8.19
N LEU A 410 1.04 0.17 7.27
CA LEU A 410 1.79 -1.08 7.11
C LEU A 410 2.75 -1.29 8.30
N ARG A 411 2.60 -2.44 8.96
CA ARG A 411 3.59 -2.96 9.90
C ARG A 411 4.11 -4.28 9.37
N CYS A 412 5.43 -4.43 9.34
CA CYS A 412 6.04 -5.73 9.19
C CYS A 412 6.45 -6.27 10.56
N ARG A 413 6.06 -7.50 10.87
CA ARG A 413 6.46 -8.18 12.11
C ARG A 413 7.07 -9.53 11.80
N LEU A 414 8.02 -9.94 12.64
CA LEU A 414 8.62 -11.25 12.49
C LEU A 414 7.71 -12.29 13.17
N HIS A 415 7.19 -13.23 12.38
CA HIS A 415 6.38 -14.33 12.85
C HIS A 415 6.95 -15.65 12.32
N ASP A 416 7.30 -16.58 13.22
CA ASP A 416 7.96 -17.85 12.88
C ASP A 416 9.19 -17.71 11.98
N GLY A 417 10.01 -16.67 12.21
CA GLY A 417 11.20 -16.40 11.41
C GLY A 417 10.92 -15.78 10.03
N ARG A 418 9.70 -15.31 9.77
CA ARG A 418 9.28 -14.70 8.52
C ARG A 418 8.73 -13.30 8.75
N LEU A 419 9.06 -12.37 7.86
CA LEU A 419 8.57 -11.00 7.95
C LEU A 419 7.18 -10.91 7.29
N ASP A 420 6.13 -10.83 8.09
CA ASP A 420 4.74 -10.83 7.65
C ASP A 420 4.07 -9.45 7.82
N ALA A 421 3.18 -9.12 6.88
CA ALA A 421 2.44 -7.88 6.90
C ALA A 421 1.30 -7.98 7.92
N GLY A 422 1.18 -6.96 8.76
CA GLY A 422 0.05 -6.74 9.64
C GLY A 422 -0.43 -5.29 9.56
N SER A 423 -1.68 -5.05 9.97
CA SER A 423 -2.14 -3.71 10.30
C SER A 423 -1.76 -3.40 11.76
N ASP A 424 -1.49 -2.14 12.07
CA ASP A 424 -1.39 -1.69 13.48
C ASP A 424 -2.76 -1.54 14.17
N GLY A 425 -3.85 -1.72 13.42
CA GLY A 425 -5.20 -1.47 13.92
C GLY A 425 -5.48 0.02 14.16
N GLY A 426 -4.62 0.91 13.65
CA GLY A 426 -4.88 2.35 13.61
C GLY A 426 -6.04 2.70 12.68
N ASP A 427 -6.41 3.98 12.65
CA ASP A 427 -7.41 4.50 11.71
C ASP A 427 -6.98 4.12 10.28
N PRO A 428 -7.75 3.26 9.58
CA PRO A 428 -7.38 2.78 8.25
C PRO A 428 -7.54 3.87 7.16
N PHE A 429 -7.99 5.07 7.53
CA PHE A 429 -8.11 6.25 6.68
C PHE A 429 -7.10 7.35 7.02
N ALA A 430 -6.31 7.22 8.10
CA ALA A 430 -5.27 8.18 8.44
C ALA A 430 -4.17 8.27 7.36
N GLU A 431 -3.73 9.49 7.05
CA GLU A 431 -2.58 9.78 6.18
C GLU A 431 -1.25 9.81 6.92
#